data_AF-A0A963NUZ6-F1
#
_entry.id   AF-A0A963NUZ6-F1
#
_cell.length_a   1.000
_cell.length_b   1.000
_cell.length_c   1.000
_cell.angle_alpha   90.00
_cell.angle_beta   90.00
_cell.angle_gamma   90.00
#
_symmetry.space_group_name_H-M   'P 1'
#
loop_
_entity.id
_entity.type
_entity.pdbx_description
1 polymer ?
#
loop_
_entity_poly.entity_id
_entity_poly.type
_entity_poly.pdbx_seq_one_letter_code
_entity_poly.pdbx_strand_id
1 'polypeptide(L)'
;MPNVWRKVRLKCGRSLTGSYRILAPDLPGFGESSRLDSETYDYAAQTERLRDLLDALGLGRVHLAGSSMGGTLAALLALQHPERVANVALVGAPHGIRTEQPSAMDRLIDQGHAPLVAHDAASFEAMMDLVFEKRPLLPCPIVQAAQAQALRNTASNLRLWQAQLKDRFLLQERISALREPTLVLWGGEDRVFDASGAEVLRTHLPQAHISALAGMGHLPMREAPGNTAHQYADFLQGMARHGRSPQLTTRKP
;
A
#
# COMPACT_ATOMS: atom_id res chain seq x y z
N MET A 1 19.91 9.24 19.01
CA MET A 1 18.93 10.11 18.32
C MET A 1 17.56 9.78 18.87
N PRO A 2 16.70 10.75 19.23
CA PRO A 2 15.40 10.44 19.81
C PRO A 2 14.49 9.93 18.68
N ASN A 3 14.21 8.63 18.70
CA ASN A 3 13.29 8.01 17.76
C ASN A 3 11.87 8.51 18.02
N VAL A 4 11.34 9.39 17.17
CA VAL A 4 9.96 9.85 17.25
C VAL A 4 9.07 8.78 16.64
N TRP A 5 8.66 7.80 17.45
CA TRP A 5 7.66 6.81 17.05
C TRP A 5 6.28 7.30 17.48
N ARG A 6 5.47 7.79 16.53
CA ARG A 6 4.04 7.92 16.79
C ARG A 6 3.38 6.54 16.73
N LYS A 7 2.66 6.15 17.78
CA LYS A 7 1.58 5.16 17.67
C LYS A 7 0.53 5.74 16.74
N VAL A 8 0.64 5.50 15.43
CA VAL A 8 -0.41 5.86 14.49
C VAL A 8 -1.58 4.92 14.76
N ARG A 9 -2.61 5.43 15.44
CA ARG A 9 -3.94 4.81 15.46
C ARG A 9 -4.57 5.04 14.09
N LEU A 10 -4.16 4.26 13.10
CA LEU A 10 -4.90 4.17 11.85
C LEU A 10 -6.33 3.72 12.20
N LYS A 11 -7.36 4.47 11.76
CA LYS A 11 -8.76 4.08 11.99
C LYS A 11 -9.03 2.66 11.46
N CYS A 12 -8.34 2.25 10.40
CA CYS A 12 -8.39 0.89 9.83
C CYS A 12 -7.63 -0.19 10.65
N GLY A 13 -6.92 0.17 11.71
CA GLY A 13 -6.21 -0.79 12.57
C GLY A 13 -6.97 -1.13 13.86
N ARG A 14 -8.06 -0.44 14.17
CA ARG A 14 -8.70 -0.52 15.51
C ARG A 14 -9.23 -1.92 15.84
N SER A 15 -9.69 -2.69 14.84
CA SER A 15 -10.10 -4.09 15.02
C SER A 15 -8.92 -5.04 15.24
N LEU A 16 -7.71 -4.65 14.84
CA LEU A 16 -6.50 -5.49 14.90
C LEU A 16 -5.67 -5.30 16.18
N THR A 17 -5.83 -4.16 16.87
CA THR A 17 -5.00 -3.81 18.03
C THR A 17 -5.10 -4.75 19.24
N GLY A 18 -6.10 -5.65 19.28
CA GLY A 18 -6.23 -6.66 20.33
C GLY A 18 -5.34 -7.89 20.14
N SER A 19 -4.92 -8.16 18.91
CA SER A 19 -4.16 -9.38 18.55
C SER A 19 -2.84 -9.10 17.85
N TYR A 20 -2.63 -7.87 17.35
CA TYR A 20 -1.47 -7.48 16.58
C TYR A 20 -0.86 -6.17 17.08
N ARG A 21 0.49 -6.10 17.07
CA ARG A 21 1.22 -4.85 17.17
C ARG A 21 1.24 -4.18 15.79
N ILE A 22 0.63 -3.01 15.69
CA ILE A 22 0.53 -2.25 14.43
C ILE A 22 1.64 -1.21 14.36
N LEU A 23 2.35 -1.18 13.23
CA LEU A 23 3.37 -0.21 12.90
C LEU A 23 3.01 0.43 11.54
N ALA A 24 3.19 1.75 11.44
CA ALA A 24 2.96 2.51 10.21
C ALA A 24 4.08 3.56 10.09
N PRO A 25 5.22 3.17 9.51
CA PRO A 25 6.35 4.08 9.35
C PRO A 25 6.13 5.05 8.19
N ASP A 26 6.68 6.26 8.33
CA ASP A 26 6.95 7.11 7.18
C ASP A 26 8.24 6.62 6.52
N LEU A 27 8.20 6.26 5.23
CA LEU A 27 9.42 5.89 4.50
C LEU A 27 10.25 7.13 4.18
N PRO A 28 11.59 7.02 4.03
CA PRO A 28 12.41 8.13 3.56
C PRO A 28 11.84 8.78 2.30
N GLY A 29 11.80 10.11 2.29
CA GLY A 29 11.15 10.92 1.26
C GLY A 29 9.69 11.31 1.58
N PHE A 30 9.04 10.66 2.56
CA PHE A 30 7.65 10.90 2.93
C PHE A 30 7.47 11.37 4.37
N GLY A 31 6.34 12.02 4.64
CA GLY A 31 5.88 12.36 5.98
C GLY A 31 6.92 13.14 6.80
N GLU A 32 7.13 12.67 8.03
CA GLU A 32 8.11 13.18 8.99
C GLU A 32 9.51 12.56 8.83
N SER A 33 9.66 11.53 7.98
CA SER A 33 10.95 10.93 7.67
C SER A 33 11.84 11.85 6.84
N SER A 34 13.15 11.62 6.95
CA SER A 34 14.18 12.40 6.26
C SER A 34 13.98 12.36 4.74
N ARG A 35 14.28 13.49 4.10
CA ARG A 35 14.41 13.60 2.64
C ARG A 35 15.92 13.58 2.35
N LEU A 36 16.40 12.46 1.84
CA LEU A 36 17.77 12.17 1.44
C LEU A 36 17.98 12.66 -0.01
N ASP A 37 18.53 13.86 -0.18
CA ASP A 37 18.64 14.49 -1.50
C ASP A 37 19.65 13.80 -2.42
N SER A 38 20.62 13.09 -1.84
CA SER A 38 21.71 12.39 -2.54
C SER A 38 21.41 10.93 -2.88
N GLU A 39 20.24 10.42 -2.52
CA GLU A 39 19.89 9.00 -2.70
C GLU A 39 18.73 8.80 -3.68
N THR A 40 18.64 7.59 -4.24
CA THR A 40 17.51 7.22 -5.11
C THR A 40 16.29 6.81 -4.28
N TYR A 41 15.11 6.97 -4.88
CA TYR A 41 13.83 6.55 -4.30
C TYR A 41 13.07 5.56 -5.18
N ASP A 42 13.83 4.81 -5.99
CA ASP A 42 13.28 3.69 -6.74
C ASP A 42 12.81 2.57 -5.81
N TYR A 43 12.14 1.56 -6.38
CA TYR A 43 11.60 0.44 -5.63
C TYR A 43 12.66 -0.41 -4.94
N ALA A 44 13.85 -0.53 -5.53
CA ALA A 44 14.93 -1.30 -4.93
C ALA A 44 15.41 -0.64 -3.63
N ALA A 45 15.74 0.66 -3.68
CA ALA A 45 16.20 1.42 -2.52
C ALA A 45 15.14 1.48 -1.41
N GLN A 46 13.87 1.66 -1.75
CA GLN A 46 12.80 1.70 -0.76
C GLN A 46 12.52 0.32 -0.13
N THR A 47 12.66 -0.77 -0.89
CA THR A 47 12.52 -2.14 -0.35
C THR A 47 13.64 -2.46 0.64
N GLU A 48 14.88 -2.08 0.32
CA GLU A 48 16.02 -2.23 1.23
C GLU A 48 15.83 -1.44 2.53
N ARG A 49 15.38 -0.18 2.45
CA ARG A 49 15.07 0.63 3.63
C ARG A 49 13.96 0.02 4.49
N LEU A 50 12.97 -0.63 3.87
CA LEU A 50 11.93 -1.35 4.62
C LEU A 50 12.50 -2.56 5.36
N ARG A 51 13.40 -3.32 4.73
CA ARG A 51 14.11 -4.44 5.37
C ARG A 51 14.99 -3.95 6.52
N ASP A 52 15.78 -2.89 6.32
CA ASP A 52 16.62 -2.29 7.35
C ASP A 52 15.79 -1.79 8.54
N LEU A 53 14.59 -1.25 8.28
CA LEU A 53 13.66 -0.87 9.34
C LEU A 53 13.21 -2.09 10.17
N LEU A 54 12.93 -3.24 9.54
CA LEU A 54 12.59 -4.46 10.28
C LEU A 54 13.75 -4.92 11.15
N ASP A 55 14.99 -4.85 10.66
CA ASP A 55 16.19 -5.23 11.39
C ASP A 55 16.43 -4.28 12.58
N ALA A 56 16.34 -2.97 12.36
CA ALA A 56 16.49 -1.96 13.40
C ALA A 56 15.44 -2.09 14.52
N LEU A 57 14.26 -2.61 14.20
CA LEU A 57 13.19 -2.88 15.17
C LEU A 57 13.24 -4.28 15.78
N GLY A 58 14.17 -5.13 15.36
CA GLY A 58 14.29 -6.52 15.82
C GLY A 58 13.11 -7.40 15.41
N LEU A 59 12.48 -7.12 14.26
CA LEU A 59 11.30 -7.83 13.79
C LEU A 59 11.69 -8.98 12.86
N GLY A 60 11.55 -10.22 13.35
CA GLY A 60 11.87 -11.43 12.59
C GLY A 60 10.93 -11.67 11.41
N ARG A 61 9.63 -11.87 11.66
CA ARG A 61 8.63 -12.14 10.62
C ARG A 61 7.38 -11.30 10.85
N VAL A 62 6.87 -10.64 9.80
CA VAL A 62 5.79 -9.65 9.90
C VAL A 62 4.67 -9.87 8.88
N HIS A 63 3.48 -9.37 9.19
CA HIS A 63 2.39 -9.21 8.22
C HIS A 63 2.52 -7.82 7.57
N LEU A 64 2.51 -7.75 6.25
CA LEU A 64 2.67 -6.49 5.54
C LEU A 64 1.37 -6.09 4.85
N ALA A 65 0.92 -4.86 5.10
CA ALA A 65 -0.18 -4.26 4.37
C ALA A 65 0.31 -2.96 3.74
N GLY A 66 0.02 -2.77 2.46
CA GLY A 66 0.48 -1.62 1.69
C GLY A 66 -0.55 -1.21 0.64
N SER A 67 -0.55 0.07 0.31
CA SER A 67 -1.40 0.66 -0.72
C SER A 67 -0.52 1.28 -1.79
N SER A 68 -0.89 1.17 -3.07
CA SER A 68 -0.15 1.79 -4.17
C SER A 68 1.32 1.38 -4.16
N MET A 69 2.24 2.35 -4.15
CA MET A 69 3.68 2.12 -3.94
C MET A 69 3.97 1.21 -2.73
N GLY A 70 3.29 1.40 -1.59
CA GLY A 70 3.50 0.58 -0.40
C GLY A 70 3.10 -0.88 -0.60
N GLY A 71 2.10 -1.14 -1.46
CA GLY A 71 1.71 -2.49 -1.84
C GLY A 71 2.80 -3.18 -2.68
N THR A 72 3.38 -2.44 -3.63
CA THR A 72 4.53 -2.91 -4.42
C THR A 72 5.72 -3.23 -3.53
N LEU A 73 6.06 -2.35 -2.58
CA LEU A 73 7.17 -2.58 -1.64
C LEU A 73 6.93 -3.80 -0.75
N ALA A 74 5.70 -4.01 -0.27
CA ALA A 74 5.35 -5.19 0.51
C ALA A 74 5.54 -6.48 -0.29
N ALA A 75 5.10 -6.49 -1.55
CA ALA A 75 5.27 -7.64 -2.43
C ALA A 75 6.74 -7.88 -2.80
N LEU A 76 7.50 -6.82 -3.10
CA LEU A 76 8.93 -6.94 -3.41
C LEU A 76 9.74 -7.45 -2.21
N LEU A 77 9.44 -6.97 -1.00
CA LEU A 77 10.08 -7.47 0.21
C LEU A 77 9.77 -8.96 0.43
N ALA A 78 8.53 -9.40 0.20
CA ALA A 78 8.16 -10.81 0.30
C ALA A 78 8.85 -11.68 -0.76
N LEU A 79 8.99 -11.17 -1.99
CA LEU A 79 9.71 -11.86 -3.08
C LEU A 79 11.21 -12.02 -2.79
N GLN A 80 11.84 -11.01 -2.17
CA GLN A 80 13.27 -11.00 -1.88
C GLN A 80 13.63 -11.69 -0.55
N HIS A 81 12.72 -11.61 0.43
CA HIS A 81 12.92 -12.06 1.80
C HIS A 81 11.66 -12.82 2.31
N PRO A 82 11.26 -13.93 1.68
CA PRO A 82 10.03 -14.66 2.00
C PRO A 82 9.99 -15.14 3.47
N GLU A 83 11.14 -15.42 4.08
CA GLU A 83 11.27 -15.78 5.48
C GLU A 83 10.83 -14.66 6.45
N ARG A 84 10.87 -13.40 5.99
CA ARG A 84 10.52 -12.21 6.77
C ARG A 84 9.04 -11.85 6.67
N VAL A 85 8.30 -12.42 5.73
CA VAL A 85 6.92 -12.03 5.44
C VAL A 85 5.94 -13.18 5.69
N ALA A 86 4.91 -12.90 6.49
CA ALA A 86 3.85 -13.86 6.81
C ALA A 86 2.69 -13.80 5.82
N ASN A 87 2.35 -12.61 5.34
CA ASN A 87 1.42 -12.36 4.24
C ASN A 87 1.63 -10.97 3.68
N VAL A 88 1.02 -10.74 2.51
CA VAL A 88 0.94 -9.45 1.84
C VAL A 88 -0.54 -9.06 1.69
N ALA A 89 -0.91 -7.86 2.13
CA ALA A 89 -2.20 -7.26 1.89
C ALA A 89 -2.05 -6.01 1.02
N LEU A 90 -2.57 -6.08 -0.20
CA LEU A 90 -2.66 -4.97 -1.14
C LEU A 90 -3.98 -4.24 -0.87
N VAL A 91 -3.92 -3.16 -0.10
CA VAL A 91 -5.08 -2.40 0.35
C VAL A 91 -5.24 -1.16 -0.54
N GLY A 92 -6.08 -1.28 -1.56
CA GLY A 92 -6.00 -0.47 -2.78
C GLY A 92 -5.09 -1.15 -3.81
N ALA A 93 -5.19 -0.70 -5.06
CA ALA A 93 -4.34 -1.20 -6.14
C ALA A 93 -2.85 -0.97 -5.85
N PRO A 94 -1.96 -1.95 -6.08
CA PRO A 94 -0.51 -1.71 -6.08
C PRO A 94 -0.09 -0.97 -7.36
N HIS A 95 0.96 -0.17 -7.28
CA HIS A 95 1.66 0.28 -8.49
C HIS A 95 2.48 -0.88 -9.08
N GLY A 96 2.84 -0.80 -10.36
CA GLY A 96 3.63 -1.85 -11.00
C GLY A 96 2.83 -2.92 -11.74
N ILE A 97 1.49 -2.85 -11.77
CA ILE A 97 0.63 -3.75 -12.54
C ILE A 97 0.05 -2.98 -13.73
N ARG A 98 0.22 -3.48 -14.95
CA ARG A 98 -0.49 -2.92 -16.12
C ARG A 98 -1.93 -3.40 -16.09
N THR A 99 -2.86 -2.46 -16.07
CA THR A 99 -4.29 -2.72 -16.22
C THR A 99 -4.63 -2.99 -17.68
N GLU A 100 -5.69 -3.75 -17.94
CA GLU A 100 -6.11 -4.03 -19.33
C GLU A 100 -6.65 -2.77 -19.99
N GLN A 101 -7.35 -1.95 -19.22
CA GLN A 101 -7.83 -0.64 -19.66
C GLN A 101 -6.97 0.47 -19.05
N PRO A 102 -6.63 1.52 -19.81
CA PRO A 102 -5.89 2.65 -19.26
C PRO A 102 -6.76 3.40 -18.24
N SER A 103 -6.19 3.65 -17.07
CA SER A 103 -6.79 4.47 -16.01
C SER A 103 -6.77 5.97 -16.36
N ALA A 104 -7.36 6.81 -15.51
CA ALA A 104 -7.23 8.25 -15.65
C ALA A 104 -5.78 8.70 -15.38
N MET A 105 -5.09 8.08 -14.42
CA MET A 105 -3.67 8.35 -14.18
C MET A 105 -2.81 7.99 -15.39
N ASP A 106 -3.08 6.85 -16.05
CA ASP A 106 -2.30 6.42 -17.21
C ASP A 106 -2.37 7.44 -18.34
N ARG A 107 -3.58 7.93 -18.65
CA ARG A 107 -3.78 8.98 -19.66
C ARG A 107 -3.05 10.27 -19.31
N LEU A 108 -3.00 10.65 -18.02
CA LEU A 108 -2.29 11.85 -17.57
C LEU A 108 -0.76 11.68 -17.67
N ILE A 109 -0.24 10.51 -17.30
CA ILE A 109 1.18 10.17 -17.48
C ILE A 109 1.58 10.26 -18.95
N ASP A 110 0.76 9.70 -19.85
CA ASP A 110 1.05 9.67 -21.29
C ASP A 110 1.01 11.08 -21.92
N GLN A 111 0.37 12.04 -21.25
CA GLN A 111 0.41 13.48 -21.58
C GLN A 111 1.59 14.23 -20.95
N GLY A 112 2.46 13.54 -20.21
CA GLY A 112 3.63 14.13 -19.52
C GLY A 112 3.33 14.72 -18.15
N HIS A 113 2.14 14.49 -17.58
CA HIS A 113 1.79 15.00 -16.26
C HIS A 113 2.24 14.08 -15.11
N ALA A 114 2.41 14.68 -13.93
CA ALA A 114 2.65 13.97 -12.67
C ALA A 114 1.44 14.14 -11.74
N PRO A 115 0.30 13.46 -11.98
CA PRO A 115 -0.98 13.79 -11.35
C PRO A 115 -1.06 13.51 -9.84
N LEU A 116 -0.08 12.80 -9.28
CA LEU A 116 0.05 12.59 -7.84
C LEU A 116 1.03 13.58 -7.17
N VAL A 117 1.50 14.59 -7.91
CA VAL A 117 2.41 15.64 -7.43
C VAL A 117 1.72 16.99 -7.53
N ALA A 118 1.14 17.44 -6.42
CA ALA A 118 0.58 18.78 -6.33
C ALA A 118 1.68 19.85 -6.39
N HIS A 119 1.49 20.85 -7.24
CA HIS A 119 2.37 22.02 -7.39
C HIS A 119 1.64 23.37 -7.19
N ASP A 120 0.31 23.33 -7.12
CA ASP A 120 -0.57 24.45 -6.79
C ASP A 120 -1.91 23.94 -6.20
N ALA A 121 -2.85 24.85 -5.96
CA ALA A 121 -4.16 24.49 -5.44
C ALA A 121 -4.98 23.62 -6.39
N ALA A 122 -4.95 23.91 -7.69
CA ALA A 122 -5.76 23.20 -8.68
C ALA A 122 -5.28 21.75 -8.84
N SER A 123 -3.97 21.54 -8.90
CA SER A 123 -3.35 20.20 -8.96
C SER A 123 -3.57 19.40 -7.67
N PHE A 124 -3.62 20.06 -6.50
CA PHE A 124 -4.01 19.38 -5.26
C PHE A 124 -5.47 18.89 -5.30
N GLU A 125 -6.40 19.73 -5.76
CA GLU A 125 -7.80 19.34 -5.93
C GLU A 125 -7.96 18.22 -6.96
N ALA A 126 -7.30 18.33 -8.11
CA ALA A 126 -7.32 17.30 -9.14
C ALA A 126 -6.73 15.96 -8.63
N MET A 127 -5.66 16.00 -7.85
CA MET A 127 -5.10 14.82 -7.19
C MET A 127 -6.09 14.20 -6.21
N MET A 128 -6.79 15.02 -5.41
CA MET A 128 -7.80 14.54 -4.47
C MET A 128 -8.99 13.88 -5.18
N ASP A 129 -9.43 14.45 -6.31
CA ASP A 129 -10.43 13.80 -7.17
C ASP A 129 -9.90 12.53 -7.80
N LEU A 130 -8.63 12.48 -8.19
CA LEU A 130 -8.07 11.27 -8.79
C LEU A 130 -8.05 10.09 -7.80
N VAL A 131 -7.68 10.33 -6.53
CA VAL A 131 -7.43 9.25 -5.56
C VAL A 131 -8.67 8.82 -4.75
N PHE A 132 -9.71 9.65 -4.64
CA PHE A 132 -10.92 9.34 -3.88
C PHE A 132 -12.13 9.21 -4.80
N GLU A 133 -12.97 8.19 -4.58
CA GLU A 133 -14.32 8.20 -5.15
C GLU A 133 -15.21 9.13 -4.31
N LYS A 134 -15.23 8.90 -2.99
CA LYS A 134 -15.90 9.79 -2.04
C LYS A 134 -14.89 10.42 -1.09
N ARG A 135 -14.64 11.71 -1.30
CA ARG A 135 -13.75 12.49 -0.44
C ARG A 135 -14.25 12.43 1.02
N PRO A 136 -13.35 12.19 1.99
CA PRO A 136 -13.73 12.21 3.40
C PRO A 136 -14.17 13.63 3.80
N LEU A 137 -15.24 13.73 4.59
CA LEU A 137 -15.68 14.99 5.17
C LEU A 137 -14.66 15.43 6.23
N LEU A 138 -13.81 16.40 5.85
CA LEU A 138 -12.77 16.97 6.70
C LEU A 138 -13.01 18.47 6.91
N PRO A 139 -12.81 19.01 8.13
CA PRO A 139 -12.80 20.45 8.36
C PRO A 139 -11.81 21.18 7.43
N CYS A 140 -12.21 22.34 6.92
CA CYS A 140 -11.42 23.16 6.00
C CYS A 140 -9.96 23.38 6.45
N PRO A 141 -9.66 23.68 7.74
CA PRO A 141 -8.27 23.84 8.18
C PRO A 141 -7.39 22.60 7.99
N ILE A 142 -7.98 21.40 8.08
CA ILE A 142 -7.24 20.14 7.86
C ILE A 142 -6.90 19.98 6.38
N VAL A 143 -7.85 20.29 5.49
CA VAL A 143 -7.64 20.24 4.04
C VAL A 143 -6.58 21.26 3.62
N GLN A 144 -6.67 22.49 4.12
CA GLN A 144 -5.68 23.54 3.86
C GLN A 144 -4.28 23.17 4.37
N ALA A 145 -4.18 22.55 5.56
CA ALA A 145 -2.90 22.08 6.08
C ALA A 145 -2.31 20.96 5.21
N ALA A 146 -3.13 20.01 4.76
CA ALA A 146 -2.71 18.94 3.87
C ALA A 146 -2.25 19.49 2.51
N GLN A 147 -2.98 20.44 1.94
CA GLN A 147 -2.61 21.15 0.71
C GLN A 147 -1.28 21.87 0.88
N ALA A 148 -1.13 22.71 1.92
CA ALA A 148 0.10 23.44 2.17
C ALA A 148 1.30 22.49 2.36
N GLN A 149 1.10 21.34 3.03
CA GLN A 149 2.13 20.31 3.15
C GLN A 149 2.48 19.65 1.81
N ALA A 150 1.49 19.37 0.96
CA ALA A 150 1.75 18.81 -0.36
C ALA A 150 2.59 19.77 -1.21
N LEU A 151 2.24 21.07 -1.20
CA LEU A 151 2.97 22.12 -1.92
C LEU A 151 4.40 22.35 -1.39
N ARG A 152 4.60 22.29 -0.08
CA ARG A 152 5.96 22.35 0.49
C ARG A 152 6.82 21.16 0.06
N ASN A 153 6.20 20.03 -0.25
CA ASN A 153 6.90 18.79 -0.59
C ASN A 153 7.01 18.53 -2.11
N THR A 154 6.52 19.44 -2.96
CA THR A 154 6.45 19.24 -4.43
C THR A 154 7.76 18.74 -5.03
N ALA A 155 8.90 19.39 -4.73
CA ALA A 155 10.20 18.97 -5.29
C ALA A 155 10.60 17.55 -4.86
N SER A 156 10.34 17.18 -3.60
CA SER A 156 10.62 15.83 -3.10
C SER A 156 9.70 14.79 -3.73
N ASN A 157 8.41 15.10 -3.80
CA ASN A 157 7.40 14.22 -4.40
C ASN A 157 7.66 14.02 -5.90
N LEU A 158 8.14 15.05 -6.60
CA LEU A 158 8.52 14.92 -8.01
C LEU A 158 9.71 13.98 -8.19
N ARG A 159 10.73 14.02 -7.33
CA ARG A 159 11.85 13.06 -7.38
C ARG A 159 11.39 11.62 -7.15
N LEU A 160 10.51 11.43 -6.16
CA LEU A 160 9.88 10.13 -5.88
C LEU A 160 9.10 9.61 -7.09
N TRP A 161 8.25 10.45 -7.66
CA TRP A 161 7.48 10.17 -8.86
C TRP A 161 8.38 9.75 -10.03
N GLN A 162 9.41 10.55 -10.33
CA GLN A 162 10.33 10.26 -11.44
C GLN A 162 11.16 8.99 -11.23
N ALA A 163 11.52 8.66 -9.99
CA ALA A 163 12.21 7.41 -9.68
C ALA A 163 11.29 6.20 -9.90
N GLN A 164 10.04 6.27 -9.42
CA GLN A 164 9.08 5.16 -9.50
C GLN A 164 8.52 4.95 -10.91
N LEU A 165 8.38 6.04 -11.68
CA LEU A 165 7.83 5.97 -13.03
C LEU A 165 8.74 5.19 -14.00
N LYS A 166 10.05 5.14 -13.74
CA LYS A 166 10.99 4.29 -14.51
C LYS A 166 10.63 2.81 -14.44
N ASP A 167 10.06 2.40 -13.31
CA ASP A 167 9.68 1.03 -12.97
C ASP A 167 8.15 0.85 -12.96
N ARG A 168 7.43 1.60 -13.82
CA ARG A 168 5.95 1.68 -13.84
C ARG A 168 5.22 0.34 -13.84
N PHE A 169 5.82 -0.70 -14.43
CA PHE A 169 5.22 -2.04 -14.55
C PHE A 169 6.08 -3.16 -13.91
N LEU A 170 7.03 -2.79 -13.05
CA LEU A 170 7.99 -3.73 -12.46
C LEU A 170 7.33 -4.92 -11.74
N LEU A 171 6.24 -4.65 -11.00
CA LEU A 171 5.61 -5.68 -10.16
C LEU A 171 5.01 -6.81 -11.00
N GLN A 172 4.39 -6.50 -12.14
CA GLN A 172 3.74 -7.49 -13.01
C GLN A 172 4.72 -8.57 -13.47
N GLU A 173 5.97 -8.21 -13.72
CA GLU A 173 7.00 -9.15 -14.17
C GLU A 173 7.49 -10.10 -13.07
N ARG A 174 7.17 -9.83 -11.80
CA ARG A 174 7.72 -10.56 -10.64
C ARG A 174 6.64 -11.20 -9.78
N ILE A 175 5.42 -10.66 -9.80
CA ILE A 175 4.38 -10.99 -8.83
C ILE A 175 3.96 -12.46 -8.87
N SER A 176 4.04 -13.14 -10.02
CA SER A 176 3.73 -14.58 -10.12
C SER A 176 4.63 -15.50 -9.29
N ALA A 177 5.79 -15.02 -8.83
CA ALA A 177 6.66 -15.77 -7.93
C ALA A 177 6.27 -15.64 -6.45
N LEU A 178 5.37 -14.72 -6.09
CA LEU A 178 4.96 -14.49 -4.71
C LEU A 178 4.18 -15.71 -4.20
N ARG A 179 4.62 -16.28 -3.06
CA ARG A 179 4.05 -17.52 -2.51
C ARG A 179 3.25 -17.28 -1.24
N GLU A 180 3.50 -16.16 -0.59
CA GLU A 180 2.86 -15.75 0.64
C GLU A 180 1.35 -15.61 0.42
N PRO A 181 0.53 -15.99 1.41
CA PRO A 181 -0.90 -15.68 1.39
C PRO A 181 -1.09 -14.20 1.08
N THR A 182 -1.92 -13.90 0.10
CA THR A 182 -2.10 -12.53 -0.39
C THR A 182 -3.57 -12.14 -0.35
N LEU A 183 -3.85 -10.96 0.19
CA LEU A 183 -5.16 -10.29 0.12
C LEU A 183 -5.04 -9.09 -0.82
N VAL A 184 -6.03 -8.89 -1.69
CA VAL A 184 -6.14 -7.72 -2.56
C VAL A 184 -7.51 -7.11 -2.37
N LEU A 185 -7.56 -5.84 -1.96
CA LEU A 185 -8.76 -5.05 -1.80
C LEU A 185 -8.70 -3.89 -2.79
N TRP A 186 -9.25 -4.07 -3.99
CA TRP A 186 -9.17 -3.10 -5.07
C TRP A 186 -10.39 -2.19 -5.08
N GLY A 187 -10.24 -0.88 -5.30
CA GLY A 187 -11.40 0.03 -5.41
C GLY A 187 -12.12 -0.14 -6.75
N GLY A 188 -13.43 -0.40 -6.75
CA GLY A 188 -14.19 -0.57 -7.99
C GLY A 188 -14.20 0.69 -8.88
N GLU A 189 -14.06 1.87 -8.27
CA GLU A 189 -14.04 3.17 -8.93
C GLU A 189 -12.63 3.80 -8.91
N ASP A 190 -11.58 2.98 -8.78
CA ASP A 190 -10.20 3.45 -8.73
C ASP A 190 -9.80 4.10 -10.07
N ARG A 191 -9.55 5.41 -10.02
CA ARG A 191 -9.13 6.22 -11.17
C ARG A 191 -7.61 6.30 -11.32
N VAL A 192 -6.86 5.88 -10.29
CA VAL A 192 -5.39 5.78 -10.31
C VAL A 192 -4.97 4.51 -11.03
N PHE A 193 -5.63 3.39 -10.75
CA PHE A 193 -5.46 2.14 -11.47
C PHE A 193 -6.82 1.49 -11.74
N ASP A 194 -7.12 1.26 -13.01
CA ASP A 194 -8.38 0.68 -13.44
C ASP A 194 -8.64 -0.69 -12.79
N ALA A 195 -9.91 -0.97 -12.47
CA ALA A 195 -10.33 -2.18 -11.79
C ALA A 195 -9.98 -3.49 -12.53
N SER A 196 -9.75 -3.44 -13.85
CA SER A 196 -9.23 -4.58 -14.63
C SER A 196 -7.90 -5.13 -14.12
N GLY A 197 -7.11 -4.32 -13.39
CA GLY A 197 -5.89 -4.79 -12.73
C GLY A 197 -6.12 -5.89 -11.70
N ALA A 198 -7.33 -5.98 -11.12
CA ALA A 198 -7.68 -7.06 -10.21
C ALA A 198 -7.72 -8.43 -10.92
N GLU A 199 -8.18 -8.49 -12.17
CA GLU A 199 -8.20 -9.75 -12.95
C GLU A 199 -6.83 -10.10 -13.52
N VAL A 200 -6.01 -9.09 -13.84
CA VAL A 200 -4.58 -9.31 -14.11
C VAL A 200 -3.92 -9.97 -12.91
N LEU A 201 -4.13 -9.45 -11.70
CA LEU A 201 -3.62 -10.07 -10.48
C LEU A 201 -4.20 -11.46 -10.25
N ARG A 202 -5.47 -11.72 -10.56
CA ARG A 202 -6.08 -13.06 -10.42
C ARG A 202 -5.42 -14.10 -11.32
N THR A 203 -5.02 -13.68 -12.52
CA THR A 203 -4.24 -14.50 -13.45
C THR A 203 -2.83 -14.79 -12.91
N HIS A 204 -2.16 -13.78 -12.37
CA HIS A 204 -0.79 -13.92 -11.88
C HIS A 204 -0.67 -14.56 -10.48
N LEU A 205 -1.69 -14.42 -9.64
CA LEU A 205 -1.77 -14.88 -8.25
C LEU A 205 -3.07 -15.66 -8.00
N PRO A 206 -3.21 -16.87 -8.56
CA PRO A 206 -4.43 -17.67 -8.39
C PRO A 206 -4.73 -18.04 -6.93
N GLN A 207 -3.73 -17.98 -6.04
CA GLN A 207 -3.88 -18.22 -4.60
C GLN A 207 -4.33 -16.98 -3.81
N ALA A 208 -4.36 -15.79 -4.41
CA ALA A 208 -4.70 -14.56 -3.71
C ALA A 208 -6.22 -14.46 -3.47
N HIS A 209 -6.59 -13.90 -2.33
CA HIS A 209 -7.96 -13.49 -2.03
C HIS A 209 -8.16 -12.10 -2.60
N ILE A 210 -8.86 -11.97 -3.72
CA ILE A 210 -9.06 -10.70 -4.42
C ILE A 210 -10.52 -10.26 -4.28
N SER A 211 -10.73 -9.04 -3.83
CA SER A 211 -12.05 -8.41 -3.71
C SER A 211 -12.03 -7.01 -4.33
N ALA A 212 -12.93 -6.78 -5.28
CA ALA A 212 -13.24 -5.45 -5.77
C ALA A 212 -14.31 -4.81 -4.86
N LEU A 213 -14.01 -3.62 -4.34
CA LEU A 213 -14.84 -2.89 -3.40
C LEU A 213 -15.68 -1.85 -4.15
N ALA A 214 -16.95 -2.16 -4.35
CA ALA A 214 -17.88 -1.28 -5.06
C ALA A 214 -17.97 0.11 -4.43
N GLY A 215 -17.96 1.16 -5.26
CA GLY A 215 -18.08 2.56 -4.83
C GLY A 215 -16.88 3.10 -4.05
N MET A 216 -15.74 2.41 -4.07
CA MET A 216 -14.48 2.85 -3.46
C MET A 216 -13.47 3.24 -4.55
N GLY A 217 -12.73 4.32 -4.32
CA GLY A 217 -11.62 4.73 -5.16
C GLY A 217 -10.29 4.10 -4.74
N HIS A 218 -9.19 4.81 -4.97
CA HIS A 218 -7.83 4.29 -4.79
C HIS A 218 -7.46 4.03 -3.32
N LEU A 219 -8.12 4.69 -2.37
CA LEU A 219 -7.75 4.69 -0.96
C LEU A 219 -8.86 4.08 -0.09
N PRO A 220 -9.21 2.79 -0.25
CA PRO A 220 -10.31 2.16 0.50
C PRO A 220 -10.10 2.22 2.01
N MET A 221 -8.84 2.15 2.47
CA MET A 221 -8.51 2.30 3.90
C MET A 221 -8.82 3.67 4.49
N ARG A 222 -9.05 4.69 3.65
CA ARG A 222 -9.49 6.03 4.04
C ARG A 222 -10.98 6.25 3.77
N GLU A 223 -11.52 5.70 2.69
CA GLU A 223 -12.92 5.84 2.29
C GLU A 223 -13.87 4.97 3.13
N ALA A 224 -13.50 3.72 3.40
CA ALA A 224 -14.28 2.79 4.22
C ALA A 224 -13.38 2.05 5.24
N PRO A 225 -12.74 2.78 6.19
CA PRO A 225 -11.74 2.23 7.10
C PRO A 225 -12.26 1.03 7.91
N GLY A 226 -13.54 1.03 8.30
CA GLY A 226 -14.14 -0.08 9.04
C GLY A 226 -14.28 -1.35 8.20
N ASN A 227 -14.79 -1.23 6.98
CA ASN A 227 -14.94 -2.36 6.05
C ASN A 227 -13.57 -2.93 5.67
N THR A 228 -12.62 -2.07 5.30
CA THR A 228 -11.25 -2.50 4.96
C THR A 228 -10.55 -3.20 6.12
N ALA A 229 -10.69 -2.67 7.34
CA ALA A 229 -10.13 -3.29 8.54
C ALA A 229 -10.74 -4.66 8.85
N HIS A 230 -12.06 -4.80 8.64
CA HIS A 230 -12.77 -6.05 8.87
C HIS A 230 -12.31 -7.13 7.88
N GLN A 231 -12.29 -6.83 6.58
CA GLN A 231 -11.85 -7.79 5.57
C GLN A 231 -10.39 -8.22 5.78
N TYR A 232 -9.51 -7.29 6.17
CA TYR A 232 -8.14 -7.66 6.50
C TYR A 232 -8.06 -8.52 7.78
N ALA A 233 -8.83 -8.19 8.81
CA ALA A 233 -8.89 -9.00 10.03
C ALA A 233 -9.42 -10.42 9.77
N ASP A 234 -10.42 -10.57 8.91
CA ASP A 234 -10.99 -11.87 8.54
C ASP A 234 -9.98 -12.72 7.77
N PHE A 235 -9.26 -12.11 6.83
CA PHE A 235 -8.16 -12.76 6.13
C PHE A 235 -7.09 -13.28 7.10
N LEU A 236 -6.63 -12.44 8.05
CA LEU A 236 -5.65 -12.83 9.06
C LEU A 236 -6.16 -13.96 9.98
N GLN A 237 -7.44 -13.92 10.38
CA GLN A 237 -8.06 -14.98 11.18
C GLN A 237 -8.20 -16.29 10.41
N GLY A 238 -8.56 -16.20 9.13
CA GLY A 238 -8.63 -17.35 8.22
C GLY A 238 -7.28 -18.07 8.14
N MET A 239 -6.20 -17.32 7.97
CA MET A 239 -4.84 -17.88 7.98
C MET A 239 -4.49 -18.58 9.30
N ALA A 240 -4.81 -17.97 10.44
CA ALA A 240 -4.51 -18.54 11.76
C ALA A 240 -5.24 -19.87 12.01
N ARG A 241 -6.44 -20.05 11.44
CA ARG A 241 -7.20 -21.31 11.53
C ARG A 241 -6.58 -22.41 10.67
N HIS A 242 -6.14 -22.10 9.45
CA HIS A 242 -5.54 -23.07 8.53
C HIS A 242 -4.10 -23.48 8.92
N GLY A 243 -3.37 -22.61 9.63
CA GLY A 243 -2.05 -22.92 10.18
C GLY A 243 -2.07 -23.79 11.46
N ARG A 244 -3.24 -24.03 12.05
CA ARG A 244 -3.43 -24.94 13.20
C ARG A 244 -4.05 -26.25 12.73
N SER A 245 -3.26 -27.18 12.21
CA SER A 245 -3.72 -28.57 12.10
C SER A 245 -4.01 -29.13 13.50
N PRO A 246 -5.09 -29.91 13.71
CA PRO A 246 -5.35 -30.52 15.00
C PRO A 246 -4.22 -31.51 15.31
N GLN A 247 -3.53 -31.31 16.44
CA GLN A 247 -2.70 -32.37 17.00
C GLN A 247 -3.61 -33.58 17.20
N LEU A 248 -3.39 -34.66 16.44
CA LEU A 248 -3.99 -35.94 16.74
C LEU A 248 -3.57 -36.30 18.16
N THR A 249 -4.51 -36.19 19.10
CA THR A 249 -4.37 -36.79 20.41
C THR A 249 -4.36 -38.30 20.19
N THR A 250 -3.17 -38.89 20.13
CA THR A 250 -2.99 -40.32 20.23
C THR A 250 -3.42 -40.73 21.65
N ARG A 251 -4.68 -41.14 21.80
CA ARG A 251 -5.05 -42.00 22.93
C ARG A 251 -4.33 -43.33 22.72
N LYS A 252 -3.31 -43.58 23.52
CA LYS A 252 -2.74 -44.92 23.69
C LYS A 252 -3.79 -45.82 24.37
N PRO A 253 -3.75 -47.14 24.08
CA PRO A 253 -4.79 -48.09 24.42
C PRO A 253 -5.01 -48.27 25.92
#